data_AF-A0A2A5MJV8-F1
#
_entry.id   AF-A0A2A5MJV8-F1
#
_cell.length_a   1.000
_cell.length_b   1.000
_cell.length_c   1.000
_cell.angle_alpha   90.00
_cell.angle_beta   90.00
_cell.angle_gamma   90.00
#
_symmetry.space_group_name_H-M   'P 1'
#
loop_
_entity.id
_entity.type
_entity.pdbx_description
1 polymer ?
#
loop_
_entity_poly.entity_id
_entity_poly.type
_entity_poly.pdbx_seq_one_letter_code
_entity_poly.pdbx_strand_id
1 'polypeptide(L)'
;MKKKNRPEKQAANSDIRTSDITPTTSPVQVPKRTPKKHRARVYMLRTGFEGWTENDILRYCRLSSGRNYASEIERRLNIQLERIDEKNPDGIGSHLRYRFTGRGDVLKVIQLVNSNAAAGGYYGLSKQDIADILNLYPDNLTAA
;
A
#
# COMPACT_ATOMS: atom_id res chain seq x y z
N MET A 1 -26.03 43.04 38.34
CA MET A 1 -24.88 43.84 37.82
C MET A 1 -24.79 43.68 36.31
N LYS A 2 -24.70 44.82 35.59
CA LYS A 2 -24.47 44.95 34.14
C LYS A 2 -23.08 44.44 33.72
N LYS A 3 -22.95 43.87 32.51
CA LYS A 3 -21.96 44.21 31.45
C LYS A 3 -22.52 43.65 30.10
N LYS A 4 -23.06 44.43 29.15
CA LYS A 4 -22.52 45.47 28.23
C LYS A 4 -22.14 44.88 26.84
N ASN A 5 -22.99 45.16 25.85
CA ASN A 5 -22.85 44.88 24.40
C ASN A 5 -21.60 45.51 23.77
N ARG A 6 -21.04 44.87 22.73
CA ARG A 6 -20.37 45.50 21.56
C ARG A 6 -20.02 44.45 20.47
N PRO A 7 -19.80 44.84 19.20
CA PRO A 7 -20.83 44.78 18.15
C PRO A 7 -20.46 43.86 16.98
N GLU A 8 -21.50 43.42 16.27
CA GLU A 8 -21.46 42.85 14.94
C GLU A 8 -20.69 43.77 13.97
N LYS A 9 -19.79 43.19 13.17
CA LYS A 9 -19.26 43.83 11.98
C LYS A 9 -19.86 43.14 10.77
N GLN A 10 -20.95 43.72 10.27
CA GLN A 10 -21.31 43.61 8.86
C GLN A 10 -20.24 44.33 8.02
N ALA A 11 -19.73 43.66 7.00
CA ALA A 11 -19.18 44.31 5.83
C ALA A 11 -20.10 43.97 4.65
N ALA A 12 -20.49 45.02 3.95
CA ALA A 12 -21.49 45.01 2.89
C ALA A 12 -20.99 44.34 1.60
N ASN A 13 -21.99 43.89 0.85
CA ASN A 13 -22.02 43.26 -0.46
C ASN A 13 -21.15 43.93 -1.55
N SER A 14 -20.61 43.12 -2.46
CA SER A 14 -20.51 43.50 -3.88
C SER A 14 -20.69 42.28 -4.77
N ASP A 15 -21.89 42.20 -5.35
CA ASP A 15 -22.23 41.43 -6.54
C ASP A 15 -21.18 41.57 -7.64
N ILE A 16 -20.65 40.43 -8.11
CA ILE A 16 -20.28 40.27 -9.51
C ILE A 16 -20.89 38.96 -9.98
N ARG A 17 -21.98 39.07 -10.74
CA ARG A 17 -22.50 38.02 -11.61
C ARG A 17 -21.41 37.67 -12.64
N THR A 18 -21.05 36.39 -12.71
CA THR A 18 -20.61 35.79 -13.98
C THR A 18 -21.14 34.36 -14.01
N SER A 19 -22.23 34.21 -14.74
CA SER A 19 -22.86 32.92 -15.05
C SER A 19 -21.98 32.11 -16.02
N ASP A 20 -22.13 30.80 -15.92
CA ASP A 20 -21.81 29.78 -16.92
C ASP A 20 -20.36 29.61 -17.36
N ILE A 21 -19.62 28.84 -16.56
CA ILE A 21 -18.49 28.04 -17.07
C ILE A 21 -18.98 26.60 -17.17
N THR A 22 -19.48 26.20 -18.34
CA THR A 22 -19.65 24.78 -18.68
C THR A 22 -18.24 24.15 -18.68
N PRO A 23 -17.91 23.16 -17.83
CA PRO A 23 -16.62 22.50 -17.95
C PRO A 23 -16.66 21.56 -19.16
N THR A 24 -16.28 22.08 -20.32
CA THR A 24 -15.97 21.27 -21.51
C THR A 24 -14.57 20.68 -21.34
N THR A 25 -14.45 19.66 -20.49
CA THR A 25 -13.38 18.68 -20.62
C THR A 25 -13.88 17.40 -19.96
N SER A 26 -14.10 16.36 -20.76
CA SER A 26 -14.23 14.99 -20.24
C SER A 26 -13.11 14.80 -19.21
N PRO A 27 -13.40 14.43 -17.94
CA PRO A 27 -12.34 14.27 -16.98
C PRO A 27 -11.49 13.10 -17.47
N VAL A 28 -10.33 13.40 -18.05
CA VAL A 28 -9.26 12.44 -18.18
C VAL A 28 -8.92 12.08 -16.75
N GLN A 29 -9.50 10.97 -16.28
CA GLN A 29 -9.29 10.50 -14.91
C GLN A 29 -7.79 10.24 -14.77
N VAL A 30 -7.10 11.16 -14.11
CA VAL A 30 -5.70 10.95 -13.72
C VAL A 30 -5.65 9.64 -12.96
N PRO A 31 -4.81 8.67 -13.36
CA PRO A 31 -4.72 7.39 -12.69
C PRO A 31 -4.57 7.61 -11.19
N LYS A 32 -5.48 7.01 -10.40
CA LYS A 32 -5.45 7.18 -8.95
C LYS A 32 -4.08 6.74 -8.45
N ARG A 33 -3.51 7.55 -7.54
CA ARG A 33 -2.22 7.21 -6.90
C ARG A 33 -2.29 5.80 -6.34
N THR A 34 -1.28 4.99 -6.65
CA THR A 34 -1.17 3.62 -6.16
C THR A 34 -1.25 3.58 -4.63
N PRO A 35 -2.21 2.85 -4.04
CA PRO A 35 -2.41 2.82 -2.59
C PRO A 35 -1.19 2.31 -1.82
N LYS A 36 -1.06 2.75 -0.56
CA LYS A 36 0.04 2.35 0.35
C LYS A 36 0.17 0.82 0.45
N LYS A 37 -0.95 0.13 0.69
CA LYS A 37 -0.99 -1.34 0.79
C LYS A 37 -0.56 -2.04 -0.49
N HIS A 38 -0.89 -1.47 -1.65
CA HIS A 38 -0.49 -2.05 -2.93
C HIS A 38 1.03 -1.96 -3.10
N ARG A 39 1.61 -0.77 -2.88
CA ARG A 39 3.07 -0.57 -2.92
C ARG A 39 3.82 -1.53 -1.99
N ALA A 40 3.36 -1.65 -0.74
CA ALA A 40 3.95 -2.56 0.23
C ALA A 40 3.90 -4.02 -0.26
N ARG A 41 2.73 -4.52 -0.68
CA ARG A 41 2.58 -5.91 -1.13
C ARG A 41 3.39 -6.22 -2.39
N VAL A 42 3.46 -5.29 -3.34
CA VAL A 42 4.30 -5.46 -4.55
C VAL A 42 5.77 -5.55 -4.18
N TYR A 43 6.23 -4.71 -3.24
CA TYR A 43 7.60 -4.80 -2.74
C TYR A 43 7.87 -6.15 -2.08
N MET A 44 6.99 -6.59 -1.17
CA MET A 44 7.09 -7.89 -0.50
C MET A 44 7.23 -9.03 -1.50
N LEU A 45 6.38 -9.04 -2.54
CA LEU A 45 6.42 -10.06 -3.59
C LEU A 45 7.75 -10.10 -4.34
N ARG A 46 8.40 -8.94 -4.55
CA ARG A 46 9.64 -8.84 -5.31
C ARG A 46 10.91 -9.15 -4.52
N THR A 47 10.80 -9.44 -3.22
CA THR A 47 11.98 -9.70 -2.38
C THR A 47 12.52 -11.12 -2.48
N GLY A 48 11.72 -12.10 -2.93
CA GLY A 48 12.17 -13.46 -3.13
C GLY A 48 12.66 -14.12 -1.83
N PHE A 49 13.78 -14.84 -1.93
CA PHE A 49 14.40 -15.53 -0.80
C PHE A 49 14.96 -14.59 0.28
N GLU A 50 15.30 -13.35 -0.08
CA GLU A 50 15.84 -12.35 0.87
C GLU A 50 14.76 -11.83 1.83
N GLY A 51 13.48 -11.87 1.42
CA GLY A 51 12.39 -11.35 2.23
C GLY A 51 12.49 -9.85 2.53
N TRP A 52 11.71 -9.38 3.51
CA TRP A 52 11.66 -7.97 3.87
C TRP A 52 11.53 -7.75 5.37
N THR A 53 12.01 -6.61 5.85
CA THR A 53 11.72 -6.08 7.18
C THR A 53 10.67 -4.97 7.14
N GLU A 54 10.20 -4.54 8.30
CA GLU A 54 9.36 -3.35 8.41
C GLU A 54 10.10 -2.09 7.93
N ASN A 55 11.40 -1.98 8.20
CA ASN A 55 12.23 -0.85 7.78
C ASN A 55 12.42 -0.79 6.27
N ASP A 56 12.52 -1.94 5.61
CA ASP A 56 12.55 -2.02 4.15
C ASP A 56 11.28 -1.41 3.53
N ILE A 57 10.12 -1.69 4.13
CA ILE A 57 8.86 -1.08 3.69
C ILE A 57 8.88 0.45 3.88
N LEU A 58 9.38 0.94 5.01
CA LEU A 58 9.51 2.39 5.22
C LEU A 58 10.39 3.03 4.13
N ARG A 59 11.58 2.45 3.91
CA ARG A 59 12.63 2.98 3.03
C ARG A 59 12.28 2.86 1.56
N TYR A 60 12.01 1.65 1.09
CA TYR A 60 11.82 1.36 -0.34
C TYR A 60 10.40 1.67 -0.79
N CYS A 61 9.40 1.43 0.07
CA CYS A 61 8.03 1.80 -0.27
C CYS A 61 7.71 3.25 0.07
N ARG A 62 8.62 4.09 0.62
CA ARG A 62 8.35 5.49 1.03
C ARG A 62 7.05 5.64 1.82
N LEU A 63 6.90 4.84 2.86
CA LEU A 63 5.72 4.82 3.74
C LEU A 63 6.11 5.30 5.15
N SER A 64 5.14 5.84 5.89
CA SER A 64 5.32 6.28 7.27
C SER A 64 5.14 5.16 8.30
N SER A 65 4.68 3.98 7.86
CA SER A 65 4.54 2.78 8.70
C SER A 65 4.72 1.55 7.82
N GLY A 66 5.58 0.63 8.27
CA GLY A 66 5.81 -0.71 7.68
C GLY A 66 5.06 -1.81 8.42
N ARG A 67 4.38 -1.48 9.53
CA ARG A 67 3.74 -2.44 10.42
C ARG A 67 2.46 -3.01 9.83
N ASN A 68 2.10 -4.19 10.31
CA ASN A 68 0.83 -4.89 10.05
C ASN A 68 0.59 -5.38 8.61
N TYR A 69 1.44 -5.08 7.63
CA TYR A 69 1.20 -5.56 6.27
C TYR A 69 1.37 -7.08 6.14
N ALA A 70 2.41 -7.63 6.78
CA ALA A 70 2.67 -9.08 6.80
C ALA A 70 1.53 -9.84 7.51
N SER A 71 1.22 -9.45 8.75
CA SER A 71 0.12 -10.08 9.50
C SER A 71 -1.25 -9.88 8.85
N GLU A 72 -1.48 -8.77 8.14
CA GLU A 72 -2.71 -8.57 7.37
C GLU A 72 -2.84 -9.57 6.22
N ILE A 73 -1.76 -9.85 5.46
CA ILE A 73 -1.84 -10.81 4.36
C ILE A 73 -1.97 -12.25 4.85
N GLU A 74 -1.28 -12.61 5.94
CA GLU A 74 -1.43 -13.92 6.60
C GLU A 74 -2.90 -14.15 6.98
N ARG A 75 -3.51 -13.20 7.70
CA ARG A 75 -4.92 -13.32 8.13
C ARG A 75 -5.91 -13.33 6.97
N ARG A 76 -5.69 -12.51 5.94
CA ARG A 76 -6.64 -12.38 4.82
C ARG A 76 -6.64 -13.60 3.89
N LEU A 77 -5.46 -14.20 3.70
CA LEU A 77 -5.27 -15.25 2.71
C LEU A 77 -5.06 -16.63 3.33
N ASN A 78 -5.05 -16.69 4.67
CA ASN A 78 -4.75 -17.90 5.43
C ASN A 78 -3.43 -18.54 4.94
N ILE A 79 -2.39 -17.72 4.91
CA ILE A 79 -1.02 -18.11 4.55
C ILE A 79 -0.10 -17.92 5.76
N GLN A 80 1.04 -18.59 5.75
CA GLN A 80 2.02 -18.48 6.82
C GLN A 80 3.34 -17.96 6.25
N LEU A 81 3.78 -16.80 6.75
CA LEU A 81 5.09 -16.27 6.41
C LEU A 81 6.13 -16.86 7.33
N GLU A 82 7.30 -17.13 6.78
CA GLU A 82 8.48 -17.39 7.60
C GLU A 82 8.92 -16.09 8.27
N ARG A 83 9.36 -16.20 9.53
CA ARG A 83 9.80 -15.09 10.37
C ARG A 83 11.18 -15.44 10.90
N ILE A 84 12.16 -14.64 10.52
CA ILE A 84 13.56 -14.79 10.93
C ILE A 84 13.91 -13.59 11.79
N ASP A 85 14.49 -13.83 12.97
CA ASP A 85 15.01 -12.76 13.80
C ASP A 85 16.22 -12.12 13.13
N GLU A 86 16.12 -10.82 12.86
CA GLU A 86 17.20 -10.00 12.33
C GLU A 86 17.63 -8.98 13.40
N LYS A 87 18.93 -8.98 13.71
CA LYS A 87 19.50 -8.04 14.68
C LYS A 87 19.45 -6.63 14.11
N ASN A 88 18.88 -5.70 14.87
CA ASN A 88 18.85 -4.31 14.45
C ASN A 88 20.29 -3.74 14.42
N PRO A 89 20.73 -3.07 13.32
CA PRO A 89 22.08 -2.51 13.24
C PRO A 89 22.41 -1.49 14.34
N ASP A 90 21.40 -0.81 14.88
CA ASP A 90 21.53 0.14 15.99
C ASP A 90 21.67 -0.55 17.38
N GLY A 91 21.55 -1.88 17.43
CA GLY A 91 21.64 -2.67 18.65
C GLY A 91 20.39 -2.64 19.54
N ILE A 92 19.31 -1.98 19.14
CA ILE A 92 18.07 -1.84 19.93
C ILE A 92 16.96 -2.69 19.30
N GLY A 93 16.55 -3.74 20.03
CA GLY A 93 15.50 -4.67 19.59
C GLY A 93 15.93 -5.58 18.43
N SER A 94 15.01 -6.46 18.03
CA SER A 94 15.11 -7.26 16.80
C SER A 94 14.00 -6.85 15.85
N HIS A 95 14.29 -6.91 14.55
CA HIS A 95 13.27 -6.86 13.53
C HIS A 95 13.01 -8.28 13.03
N LEU A 96 11.77 -8.54 12.62
CA LEU A 96 11.46 -9.76 11.89
C LEU A 96 11.70 -9.52 10.41
N ARG A 97 12.49 -10.42 9.81
CA ARG A 97 12.55 -10.60 8.37
C ARG A 97 11.48 -11.60 7.97
N TYR A 98 10.56 -11.14 7.14
CA TYR A 98 9.43 -11.90 6.65
C TYR A 98 9.75 -12.46 5.26
N ARG A 99 9.33 -13.70 5.00
CA ARG A 99 9.52 -14.33 3.70
C ARG A 99 8.34 -15.22 3.31
N PHE A 100 8.02 -15.23 2.01
CA PHE A 100 7.16 -16.26 1.44
C PHE A 100 7.95 -17.55 1.24
N THR A 101 7.42 -18.66 1.75
CA THR A 101 8.08 -19.97 1.66
C THR A 101 7.85 -20.67 0.33
N GLY A 102 6.86 -20.23 -0.45
CA GLY A 102 6.85 -20.59 -1.86
C GLY A 102 5.71 -20.04 -2.71
N ARG A 103 5.77 -20.41 -3.98
CA ARG A 103 4.96 -19.93 -5.10
C ARG A 103 3.46 -20.00 -4.89
N GLY A 104 2.94 -21.02 -4.18
CA GLY A 104 1.50 -21.15 -3.92
C GLY A 104 0.90 -19.97 -3.16
N ASP A 105 1.57 -19.50 -2.11
CA ASP A 105 1.10 -18.36 -1.32
C ASP A 105 1.37 -17.02 -2.03
N VAL A 106 2.48 -16.94 -2.77
CA VAL A 106 2.80 -15.80 -3.64
C VAL A 106 1.70 -15.57 -4.67
N LEU A 107 1.18 -16.64 -5.30
CA LEU A 107 0.07 -16.56 -6.25
C LEU A 107 -1.20 -15.96 -5.62
N LYS A 108 -1.56 -16.38 -4.40
CA LYS A 108 -2.71 -15.81 -3.68
C LYS A 108 -2.55 -14.31 -3.45
N VAL A 109 -1.35 -13.88 -3.09
CA VAL A 109 -1.05 -12.45 -2.85
C VAL A 109 -1.07 -11.67 -4.17
N ILE A 110 -0.55 -12.22 -5.28
CA ILE A 110 -0.64 -11.61 -6.61
C ILE A 110 -2.11 -11.40 -7.02
N GLN A 111 -2.95 -12.42 -6.84
CA GLN A 111 -4.39 -12.32 -7.11
C GLN A 111 -5.05 -11.23 -6.25
N LEU A 112 -4.71 -11.16 -4.97
CA LEU A 112 -5.17 -10.07 -4.08
C LEU A 112 -4.70 -8.69 -4.58
N VAL A 113 -3.45 -8.55 -5.01
CA VAL A 113 -2.89 -7.29 -5.49
C VAL A 113 -3.63 -6.80 -6.74
N ASN A 114 -3.85 -7.70 -7.70
CA ASN A 114 -4.51 -7.39 -8.97
C ASN A 114 -6.01 -7.16 -8.83
N SER A 115 -6.71 -7.94 -8.01
CA SER A 115 -8.13 -7.69 -7.70
C SER A 115 -8.35 -6.31 -7.06
N ASN A 116 -7.50 -5.91 -6.10
CA ASN A 116 -7.57 -4.57 -5.50
C ASN A 116 -7.27 -3.46 -6.53
N ALA A 117 -6.35 -3.71 -7.46
CA ALA A 117 -6.03 -2.75 -8.52
C ALA A 117 -7.19 -2.55 -9.49
N ALA A 118 -7.80 -3.65 -9.93
CA ALA A 118 -9.00 -3.62 -10.78
C ALA A 118 -10.16 -2.89 -10.08
N ALA A 119 -10.46 -3.24 -8.82
CA ALA A 119 -11.52 -2.58 -8.04
C ALA A 119 -11.23 -1.10 -7.76
N GLY A 120 -9.95 -0.74 -7.62
CA GLY A 120 -9.51 0.62 -7.37
C GLY A 120 -9.40 1.50 -8.63
N GLY A 121 -9.41 0.91 -9.82
CA GLY A 121 -9.20 1.61 -11.09
C GLY A 121 -7.75 2.10 -11.28
N TYR A 122 -6.77 1.31 -10.85
CA TYR A 122 -5.35 1.59 -11.06
C TYR A 122 -4.60 0.35 -11.57
N TYR A 123 -3.38 0.53 -12.07
CA TYR A 123 -2.60 -0.55 -12.67
C TYR A 123 -2.16 -1.60 -11.64
N GLY A 124 -2.39 -2.87 -11.98
CA GLY A 124 -1.87 -4.03 -11.24
C GLY A 124 -0.54 -4.52 -11.81
N LEU A 125 -0.14 -5.72 -11.38
CA LEU A 125 1.02 -6.44 -11.91
C LEU A 125 0.72 -6.93 -13.33
N SER A 126 1.65 -6.68 -14.26
CA SER A 126 1.58 -7.20 -15.63
C SER A 126 1.88 -8.70 -15.68
N LYS A 127 1.63 -9.33 -16.84
CA LYS A 127 1.99 -10.75 -17.04
C LYS A 127 3.49 -11.00 -16.84
N GLN A 128 4.33 -10.06 -17.30
CA GLN A 128 5.78 -10.15 -17.12
C GLN A 128 6.16 -10.03 -15.65
N ASP A 129 5.61 -9.03 -14.94
CA ASP A 129 5.85 -8.88 -13.49
C ASP A 129 5.50 -10.15 -12.72
N ILE A 130 4.38 -10.79 -13.07
CA ILE A 130 3.94 -12.04 -12.43
C ILE A 130 4.95 -13.15 -12.69
N ALA A 131 5.38 -13.34 -13.94
CA ALA A 131 6.37 -14.37 -14.28
C ALA A 131 7.70 -14.13 -13.53
N ASP A 132 8.19 -12.90 -13.52
CA ASP A 132 9.43 -12.52 -12.85
C ASP A 132 9.33 -12.76 -11.33
N ILE A 133 8.22 -12.38 -10.71
CA ILE A 133 7.97 -12.62 -9.28
C ILE A 133 7.91 -14.12 -8.98
N LEU A 134 7.20 -14.92 -9.77
CA LEU A 134 7.04 -16.35 -9.51
C LEU A 134 8.37 -17.11 -9.63
N ASN A 135 9.28 -16.65 -10.50
CA ASN A 135 10.63 -17.21 -10.64
C ASN A 135 11.52 -17.00 -9.41
N LEU A 136 11.17 -16.07 -8.52
CA LEU A 136 11.90 -15.84 -7.27
C LEU A 136 11.61 -16.88 -6.18
N TYR A 137 10.57 -17.70 -6.35
CA TYR A 137 10.12 -18.64 -5.34
C TYR A 137 10.07 -20.06 -5.89
N PRO A 138 10.41 -21.07 -5.08
CA PRO A 138 10.34 -22.46 -5.51
C PRO A 138 8.88 -22.90 -5.73
N ASP A 139 8.68 -23.88 -6.61
CA ASP A 139 7.44 -24.66 -6.61
C ASP A 139 7.36 -25.43 -5.28
N ASN A 140 6.32 -25.19 -4.50
CA ASN A 140 6.10 -25.86 -3.23
C ASN A 140 5.69 -27.30 -3.53
N LEU A 141 6.67 -28.17 -3.80
CA LEU A 141 6.46 -29.61 -4.02
C LEU A 141 7.05 -30.48 -2.91
N THR A 142 7.61 -29.90 -1.86
CA THR A 142 8.13 -30.65 -0.71
C THR A 142 7.39 -30.28 0.56
N ALA A 143 6.21 -30.86 0.73
CA ALA A 143 5.86 -31.43 2.01
C ALA A 143 6.48 -32.84 2.02
N ALA A 144 7.63 -32.98 2.69
CA ALA A 144 8.15 -34.27 3.11
C ALA A 144 7.75 -34.49 4.57
#